data_AF-A0A924XEC2-F1
#
_entry.id   AF-A0A924XEC2-F1
#
_cell.length_a   1.000
_cell.length_b   1.000
_cell.length_c   1.000
_cell.angle_alpha   90.00
_cell.angle_beta   90.00
_cell.angle_gamma   90.00
#
_symmetry.space_group_name_H-M   'P 1'
#
loop_
_entity.id
_entity.type
_entity.pdbx_description
1 polymer ?
#
loop_
_entity_poly.entity_id
_entity_poly.type
_entity_poly.pdbx_seq_one_letter_code
_entity_poly.pdbx_strand_id
1 'polypeptide(L)'
;KLDKAVQARVLLATSLRPNDKPELVVTTMKDGIWRLTPAAGDALWTPSRIDADSSGFEHAATAYDIDSDGLNELYVTADDQDEVRQYVWSADQFKRTVITTLEKSDITWNIMGCGRNY
;
A
#
# COMPACT_ATOMS: atom_id res chain seq x y z
N LYS A 1 -14.97 1.04 -8.73
CA LYS A 1 -14.51 2.42 -9.02
C LYS A 1 -13.84 2.93 -7.74
N LEU A 2 -12.76 3.72 -7.84
CA LEU A 2 -12.19 4.39 -6.66
C LEU A 2 -13.19 5.47 -6.24
N ASP A 3 -13.99 5.20 -5.22
CA ASP A 3 -15.15 6.01 -4.89
C ASP A 3 -14.76 7.10 -3.90
N LYS A 4 -14.55 8.31 -4.43
CA LYS A 4 -14.14 9.56 -3.75
C LYS A 4 -12.62 9.81 -3.68
N ALA A 5 -11.80 8.94 -4.26
CA ALA A 5 -10.38 9.21 -4.44
C ALA A 5 -10.18 10.55 -5.17
N VAL A 6 -9.65 11.54 -4.46
CA VAL A 6 -9.42 12.89 -5.00
C VAL A 6 -8.18 12.89 -5.90
N GLN A 7 -7.20 12.05 -5.58
CA GLN A 7 -5.92 11.94 -6.29
C GLN A 7 -5.23 10.63 -5.92
N ALA A 8 -4.66 9.92 -6.90
CA ALA A 8 -3.68 8.85 -6.64
C ALA A 8 -2.30 9.49 -6.37
N ARG A 9 -1.62 9.08 -5.30
CA ARG A 9 -0.32 9.62 -4.91
C ARG A 9 0.82 8.73 -5.34
N VAL A 10 0.70 7.44 -5.02
CA VAL A 10 1.67 6.42 -5.43
C VAL A 10 0.92 5.29 -6.13
N LEU A 11 1.52 4.80 -7.21
CA LEU A 11 1.11 3.59 -7.92
C LEU A 11 2.29 2.62 -7.90
N LEU A 12 2.12 1.44 -7.31
CA LEU A 12 3.14 0.40 -7.22
C LEU A 12 2.67 -0.84 -7.98
N ALA A 13 3.56 -1.46 -8.76
CA ALA A 13 3.37 -2.84 -9.22
C ALA A 13 4.08 -3.77 -8.24
N THR A 14 3.35 -4.71 -7.64
CA THR A 14 3.89 -5.58 -6.59
C THR A 14 3.07 -6.87 -6.49
N SER A 15 3.50 -7.78 -5.61
CA SER A 15 2.74 -8.98 -5.23
C SER A 15 2.64 -9.00 -3.71
N LEU A 16 1.46 -8.72 -3.15
CA LEU A 16 1.23 -8.71 -1.70
C LEU A 16 0.56 -10.00 -1.19
N ARG A 17 0.22 -10.92 -2.09
CA ARG A 17 -0.56 -12.13 -1.79
C ARG A 17 0.05 -13.38 -2.42
N PRO A 18 -0.03 -14.54 -1.76
CA PRO A 18 0.41 -15.80 -2.34
C PRO A 18 -0.31 -16.11 -3.65
N ASN A 19 0.44 -16.49 -4.67
CA ASN A 19 -0.04 -16.93 -6.00
C ASN A 19 -0.79 -15.86 -6.83
N ASP A 20 -0.93 -14.63 -6.34
CA ASP A 20 -1.44 -13.54 -7.16
C ASP A 20 -0.37 -13.18 -8.20
N LYS A 21 -0.81 -12.90 -9.45
CA LYS A 21 0.05 -12.22 -10.43
C LYS A 21 0.36 -10.81 -9.92
N PRO A 22 1.44 -10.16 -10.41
CA PRO A 22 1.69 -8.77 -10.08
C PRO A 22 0.43 -7.93 -10.24
N GLU A 23 0.08 -7.24 -9.16
CA GLU A 23 -1.08 -6.38 -9.01
C GLU A 23 -0.64 -4.92 -8.86
N LEU A 24 -1.60 -4.01 -8.90
CA LEU A 24 -1.32 -2.60 -8.64
C LEU A 24 -1.83 -2.20 -7.26
N VAL A 25 -1.00 -1.48 -6.52
CA VAL A 25 -1.39 -0.81 -5.27
C VAL A 25 -1.46 0.69 -5.54
N VAL A 26 -2.54 1.31 -5.10
CA VAL A 26 -2.77 2.74 -5.22
C VAL A 26 -2.94 3.32 -3.82
N THR A 27 -2.05 4.23 -3.44
CA THR A 27 -2.31 5.11 -2.28
C THR A 27 -3.03 6.36 -2.77
N THR A 28 -3.97 6.87 -1.98
CA THR A 28 -4.75 8.03 -2.38
C THR A 28 -4.45 9.23 -1.49
N MET A 29 -4.78 10.43 -1.94
CA MET A 29 -4.72 11.59 -1.04
C MET A 29 -5.77 11.47 0.07
N LYS A 30 -6.91 10.88 -0.27
CA LYS A 30 -8.09 10.75 0.57
C LYS A 30 -8.99 9.73 -0.11
N ASP A 31 -9.27 8.62 0.58
CA ASP A 31 -10.07 7.44 0.19
C ASP A 31 -9.32 6.10 0.39
N GLY A 32 -8.22 6.11 1.14
CA GLY A 32 -7.54 4.90 1.57
C GLY A 32 -6.59 4.29 0.56
N ILE A 33 -6.15 3.08 0.90
CA ILE A 33 -5.21 2.29 0.11
C ILE A 33 -6.00 1.23 -0.66
N TRP A 34 -5.74 1.15 -1.95
CA TRP A 34 -6.44 0.26 -2.86
C TRP A 34 -5.50 -0.74 -3.52
N ARG A 35 -6.07 -1.91 -3.81
CA ARG A 35 -5.45 -2.98 -4.57
C ARG A 35 -6.27 -3.23 -5.82
N LEU A 36 -5.62 -3.25 -6.98
CA LEU A 36 -6.23 -3.50 -8.28
C LEU A 36 -5.63 -4.79 -8.84
N THR A 37 -6.44 -5.84 -8.90
CA THR A 37 -6.03 -7.12 -9.50
C THR A 37 -6.49 -7.20 -10.96
N PRO A 38 -5.74 -7.87 -11.85
CA PRO A 38 -6.22 -8.11 -13.21
C PRO A 38 -7.58 -8.80 -13.18
N ALA A 39 -8.57 -8.24 -13.87
CA ALA A 39 -9.90 -8.82 -13.95
C ALA A 39 -10.02 -9.83 -15.11
N ALA A 40 -11.00 -10.73 -15.03
CA ALA A 40 -11.43 -11.55 -16.15
C ALA A 40 -12.60 -10.86 -16.88
N GLY A 41 -12.67 -10.98 -18.20
CA GLY A 41 -13.75 -10.39 -19.02
C GLY A 41 -13.46 -8.96 -19.49
N ASP A 42 -14.51 -8.13 -19.57
CA ASP A 42 -14.44 -6.79 -20.20
C ASP A 42 -13.80 -5.70 -19.31
N ALA A 43 -13.67 -5.96 -18.00
CA ALA A 43 -12.97 -5.07 -17.10
C ALA A 43 -11.46 -5.33 -17.14
N LEU A 44 -10.64 -4.27 -17.09
CA LEU A 44 -9.19 -4.42 -17.02
C LEU A 44 -8.70 -4.73 -15.59
N TRP A 45 -9.40 -4.22 -14.57
CA TRP A 45 -8.96 -4.30 -13.17
C TRP A 45 -10.14 -4.47 -12.19
N THR A 46 -9.95 -5.32 -11.17
CA THR A 46 -10.87 -5.50 -10.04
C THR A 46 -10.33 -4.76 -8.81
N PRO A 47 -10.98 -3.69 -8.35
CA PRO A 47 -10.55 -2.94 -7.17
C PRO A 47 -11.01 -3.60 -5.86
N SER A 48 -10.15 -3.57 -4.85
CA SER A 48 -10.45 -3.90 -3.45
C SER A 48 -9.71 -2.94 -2.50
N ARG A 49 -10.23 -2.70 -1.30
CA ARG A 49 -9.56 -1.84 -0.30
C ARG A 49 -8.61 -2.67 0.56
N ILE A 50 -7.42 -2.13 0.80
CA ILE A 50 -6.45 -2.62 1.79
C ILE A 50 -6.77 -1.96 3.14
N ASP A 51 -6.95 -0.64 3.14
CA ASP A 51 -7.31 0.14 4.34
C ASP A 51 -8.26 1.27 3.92
N ALA A 52 -9.45 1.31 4.52
CA ALA A 52 -10.46 2.33 4.25
C ALA A 52 -10.35 3.55 5.18
N ASP A 53 -9.71 3.37 6.34
CA ASP A 53 -9.58 4.39 7.38
C ASP A 53 -8.30 5.21 7.22
N SER A 54 -7.48 4.86 6.23
CA SER A 54 -6.40 5.71 5.77
C SER A 54 -7.02 6.95 5.09
N SER A 55 -7.19 7.96 5.93
CA SER A 55 -7.87 9.23 5.63
C SER A 55 -6.88 10.35 5.38
N GLY A 56 -5.59 10.03 5.53
CA GLY A 56 -4.49 10.95 5.50
C GLY A 56 -3.73 10.90 4.21
N PHE A 57 -3.04 11.99 3.92
CA PHE A 57 -2.15 12.10 2.78
C PHE A 57 -1.12 10.95 2.77
N GLU A 58 -1.38 9.88 2.00
CA GLU A 58 -0.49 8.73 1.87
C GLU A 58 0.59 9.00 0.82
N HIS A 59 1.44 9.98 1.13
CA HIS A 59 2.35 10.60 0.17
C HIS A 59 3.43 9.65 -0.33
N ALA A 60 3.95 8.80 0.55
CA ALA A 60 5.03 7.88 0.22
C ALA A 60 4.62 6.45 0.50
N ALA A 61 4.92 5.56 -0.45
CA ALA A 61 4.75 4.14 -0.28
C ALA A 61 5.80 3.36 -1.06
N THR A 62 6.15 2.18 -0.55
CA THR A 62 6.94 1.17 -1.25
C THR A 62 6.37 -0.21 -0.90
N ALA A 63 6.64 -1.19 -1.75
CA ALA A 63 6.45 -2.59 -1.41
C ALA A 63 7.80 -3.30 -1.45
N TYR A 64 8.08 -4.11 -0.44
CA TYR A 64 9.35 -4.84 -0.34
C TYR A 64 9.18 -6.05 0.57
N ASP A 65 9.83 -7.16 0.24
CA ASP A 65 9.92 -8.38 1.04
C ASP A 65 11.09 -8.22 2.05
N ILE A 66 10.81 -7.72 3.25
CA ILE A 66 11.83 -7.50 4.29
C ILE A 66 12.19 -8.80 5.00
N ASP A 67 11.24 -9.72 5.19
CA ASP A 67 11.46 -10.95 5.95
C ASP A 67 11.89 -12.15 5.09
N SER A 68 11.97 -11.96 3.78
CA SER A 68 12.41 -12.94 2.78
C SER A 68 11.51 -14.17 2.68
N ASP A 69 10.20 -14.01 2.89
CA ASP A 69 9.21 -15.08 2.75
C ASP A 69 8.70 -15.28 1.31
N GLY A 70 9.09 -14.40 0.40
CA GLY A 70 8.72 -14.40 -1.02
C GLY A 70 7.47 -13.59 -1.35
N LEU A 71 6.88 -12.89 -0.39
CA LEU A 71 5.79 -11.93 -0.57
C LEU A 71 6.30 -10.54 -0.21
N ASN A 72 5.78 -9.50 -0.88
CA ASN A 72 6.10 -8.15 -0.45
C ASN A 72 5.14 -7.72 0.66
N GLU A 73 5.69 -7.01 1.66
CA GLU A 73 4.90 -6.18 2.54
C GLU A 73 4.74 -4.78 1.94
N LEU A 74 3.65 -4.10 2.27
CA LEU A 74 3.41 -2.72 1.85
C LEU A 74 3.76 -1.77 3.01
N TYR A 75 4.54 -0.74 2.70
CA TYR A 75 4.96 0.30 3.63
C TYR A 75 4.40 1.64 3.16
N VAL A 76 3.71 2.35 4.04
CA VAL A 76 3.01 3.60 3.70
C VAL A 76 3.22 4.61 4.81
N THR A 77 3.55 5.86 4.44
CA THR A 77 3.44 6.98 5.38
C THR A 77 2.02 7.50 5.37
N ALA A 78 1.43 7.65 6.54
CA ALA A 78 0.11 8.23 6.75
C ALA A 78 0.26 9.59 7.46
N ASP A 79 0.53 10.64 6.68
CA ASP A 79 0.95 11.94 7.22
C ASP A 79 -0.10 12.56 8.17
N ASP A 80 -1.41 12.48 7.87
CA ASP A 80 -2.44 13.04 8.77
C ASP A 80 -2.53 12.31 10.12
N GLN A 81 -1.96 11.11 10.23
CA GLN A 81 -1.91 10.36 11.48
C GLN A 81 -0.52 10.37 12.11
N ASP A 82 0.45 11.06 11.51
CA ASP A 82 1.83 11.07 11.96
C ASP A 82 2.38 9.64 12.15
N GLU A 83 2.15 8.74 11.19
CA GLU A 83 2.52 7.32 11.29
C GLU A 83 3.22 6.80 10.04
N VAL A 84 4.19 5.90 10.22
CA VAL A 84 4.68 4.99 9.19
C VAL A 84 4.12 3.60 9.47
N ARG A 85 3.44 3.01 8.49
CA ARG A 85 2.67 1.77 8.63
C ARG A 85 3.21 0.66 7.73
N GLN A 86 3.06 -0.56 8.19
CA GLN A 86 3.22 -1.79 7.44
C GLN A 86 1.84 -2.43 7.23
N TYR A 87 1.63 -3.01 6.05
CA TYR A 87 0.49 -3.87 5.74
C TYR A 87 1.01 -5.21 5.24
N VAL A 88 0.67 -6.27 5.97
CA VAL A 88 1.06 -7.66 5.68
C VAL A 88 -0.18 -8.49 5.41
N TRP A 89 -0.19 -9.30 4.35
CA TRP A 89 -1.27 -10.24 4.11
C TRP A 89 -1.16 -11.44 5.06
N SER A 90 -2.18 -11.67 5.88
CA SER A 90 -2.22 -12.81 6.81
C SER A 90 -3.65 -13.22 7.09
N ALA A 91 -3.91 -14.54 7.13
CA ALA A 91 -5.23 -15.09 7.43
C ALA A 91 -6.38 -14.43 6.64
N ASP A 92 -6.18 -14.31 5.32
CA ASP A 92 -7.14 -13.74 4.35
C ASP A 92 -7.50 -12.25 4.52
N GLN A 93 -6.66 -11.48 5.20
CA GLN A 93 -6.82 -10.03 5.34
C GLN A 93 -5.46 -9.31 5.40
N PHE A 94 -5.47 -8.00 5.15
CA PHE A 94 -4.31 -7.16 5.41
C PHE A 94 -4.28 -6.76 6.88
N LYS A 95 -3.18 -7.09 7.56
CA LYS A 95 -2.90 -6.66 8.92
C LYS A 95 -2.05 -5.40 8.89
N ARG A 96 -2.57 -4.32 9.49
CA ARG A 96 -1.86 -3.07 9.70
C ARG A 96 -1.02 -3.12 10.97
N THR A 97 0.23 -2.68 10.89
CA THR A 97 1.13 -2.44 12.03
C THR A 97 1.72 -1.04 11.91
N VAL A 98 1.72 -0.25 12.99
CA VAL A 98 2.46 1.02 13.04
C VAL A 98 3.92 0.69 13.36
N ILE A 99 4.83 1.07 12.46
CA ILE A 99 6.27 0.85 12.62
C ILE A 99 6.87 1.92 13.52
N THR A 100 6.49 3.18 13.27
CA THR A 100 6.89 4.34 14.07
C THR A 100 5.87 5.44 13.92
N THR A 101 5.84 6.34 14.89
CA THR A 101 5.17 7.64 14.78
C THR A 101 6.15 8.70 14.29
N LEU A 102 5.63 9.74 13.65
CA LEU A 102 6.33 10.94 13.20
C LEU A 102 6.01 12.10 14.14
N GLU A 103 6.80 13.17 14.10
CA GLU A 103 6.43 14.42 14.77
C GLU A 103 5.45 15.20 13.90
N LYS A 104 4.60 16.01 14.56
CA LYS A 104 3.64 16.84 13.86
C LYS A 104 4.37 17.78 12.87
N SER A 105 3.97 17.74 11.60
CA SER A 105 4.56 18.47 10.46
C SER A 105 5.78 17.82 9.82
N ASP A 106 6.21 16.63 10.27
CA ASP A 106 7.12 15.81 9.48
C ASP A 106 6.43 15.42 8.17
N ILE A 107 7.23 15.38 7.10
CA ILE A 107 6.78 14.91 5.80
C ILE A 107 7.76 13.84 5.34
N THR A 108 7.27 12.62 5.14
CA THR A 108 8.06 11.61 4.44
C THR A 108 7.97 11.88 2.94
N TRP A 109 9.07 12.32 2.35
CA TRP A 109 9.10 12.58 0.91
C TRP A 109 9.03 11.30 0.09
N ASN A 110 9.70 10.24 0.56
CA ASN A 110 9.82 8.99 -0.16
C ASN A 110 10.23 7.84 0.77
N ILE A 111 9.77 6.63 0.46
CA ILE A 111 10.24 5.38 1.04
C ILE A 111 10.79 4.55 -0.13
N MET A 112 11.97 3.96 0.03
CA MET A 112 12.55 3.02 -0.94
C MET A 112 12.94 1.74 -0.23
N GLY A 113 12.53 0.61 -0.79
CA GLY A 113 13.16 -0.67 -0.47
C GLY A 113 14.56 -0.70 -1.05
N CYS A 114 15.55 -1.04 -0.23
CA CYS A 114 16.90 -1.35 -0.71
C CYS A 114 17.37 -2.69 -0.12
N GLY A 115 17.76 -3.61 -1.00
CA GLY A 115 18.39 -4.86 -0.61
C GLY A 115 18.92 -5.61 -1.82
N ARG A 116 19.76 -6.62 -1.56
CA ARG A 116 20.36 -7.44 -2.62
C ARG A 116 19.33 -8.47 -3.09
N ASN A 117 19.01 -8.43 -4.38
CA ASN A 117 18.42 -9.56 -5.08
C ASN A 117 19.49 -10.68 -5.06
N TYR A 118 19.29 -11.73 -4.27
CA TYR A 118 20.10 -12.95 -4.32
C TYR A 118 19.44 -14.00 -5.20
#